data_AF-C5L9I9-F1
#
_entry.id   AF-C5L9I9-F1
#
_cell.length_a   1.000
_cell.length_b   1.000
_cell.length_c   1.000
_cell.angle_alpha   90.00
_cell.angle_beta   90.00
_cell.angle_gamma   90.00
#
_symmetry.space_group_name_H-M   'P 1'
#
loop_
_entity.id
_entity.type
_entity.pdbx_description
1 polymer ?
#
loop_
_entity_poly.entity_id
_entity_poly.type
_entity_poly.pdbx_seq_one_letter_code
_entity_poly.pdbx_strand_id
1 'polypeptide(L)'
;MTCTAVDSTSVCGDITEVKTESVVPNGHKNILKLSLPDGMTPLYGTRMVKIELNNLDLPRGGFFPDRLAAQITTSADESPSYVMSSGDYLWKKPDAGFTLARILATDGHTKPFKSDVGNIIYVKLNLGATLFAGGSGTAIAALFTLSLPEGYVCRETAAVEDSLSLFKTRLPQGKGTVEKPEMWSFSGNNECSFGLSGYDVIYSGSSIMIKIVVDNPPSPVGQASSSNRWRVTIASRGYNPQANQLYIVEGSVFMQAQNSSHRTSRLLGFNYFYPAS
;
A
#
# COMPACT_ATOMS: atom_id res chain seq x y z
N MET A 1 15.62 -23.37 9.03
CA MET A 1 15.87 -22.38 10.08
C MET A 1 16.96 -22.94 10.96
N THR A 2 17.93 -22.13 11.35
CA THR A 2 19.08 -22.59 12.13
C THR A 2 19.36 -21.57 13.22
N CYS A 3 19.70 -22.05 14.42
CA CYS A 3 20.32 -21.21 15.43
C CYS A 3 21.76 -21.66 15.65
N THR A 4 22.70 -20.72 15.56
CA THR A 4 24.11 -20.97 15.75
C THR A 4 24.67 -20.03 16.80
N ALA A 5 25.41 -20.57 17.76
CA ALA A 5 26.20 -19.76 18.66
C ALA A 5 27.34 -19.10 17.87
N VAL A 6 27.60 -17.82 18.15
CA VAL A 6 28.69 -17.09 17.49
C VAL A 6 30.04 -17.47 18.09
N ASP A 7 30.08 -17.90 19.35
CA ASP A 7 31.27 -18.45 20.01
C ASP A 7 31.22 -19.99 20.11
N SER A 8 32.38 -20.62 20.29
CA SER A 8 32.53 -22.08 20.32
C SER A 8 32.12 -22.74 21.66
N THR A 9 31.76 -21.94 22.67
CA THR A 9 31.47 -22.40 24.03
C THR A 9 29.99 -22.36 24.38
N SER A 10 29.19 -21.65 23.59
CA SER A 10 27.76 -21.48 23.79
C SER A 10 26.99 -22.48 22.95
N VAL A 11 25.89 -22.98 23.50
CA VAL A 11 24.95 -23.86 22.81
C VAL A 11 23.70 -23.04 22.48
N CYS A 12 23.30 -22.98 21.20
CA CYS A 12 22.01 -22.43 20.84
C CYS A 12 20.89 -23.48 20.81
N GLY A 13 21.17 -24.70 20.32
CA GLY A 13 20.17 -25.76 20.14
C GLY A 13 19.29 -25.58 18.89
N ASP A 14 18.26 -26.42 18.76
CA ASP A 14 17.33 -26.40 17.64
C ASP A 14 16.04 -25.63 17.96
N ILE A 15 15.61 -24.76 17.05
CA ILE A 15 14.32 -24.06 17.18
C ILE A 15 13.21 -25.06 16.85
N THR A 16 12.43 -25.44 17.87
CA THR A 16 11.44 -26.52 17.77
C THR A 16 10.04 -26.03 17.40
N GLU A 17 9.73 -24.76 17.65
CA GLU A 17 8.40 -24.20 17.40
C GLU A 17 8.45 -22.85 16.69
N VAL A 18 7.66 -22.75 15.62
CA VAL A 18 7.52 -21.54 14.81
C VAL A 18 6.03 -21.28 14.61
N LYS A 19 5.58 -20.11 15.06
CA LYS A 19 4.20 -19.65 14.87
C LYS A 19 4.18 -18.36 14.06
N THR A 20 3.09 -18.16 13.35
CA THR A 20 2.84 -16.92 12.62
C THR A 20 1.53 -16.32 13.09
N GLU A 21 1.58 -15.06 13.47
CA GLU A 21 0.47 -14.34 14.08
C GLU A 21 0.17 -13.05 13.30
N SER A 22 -1.01 -12.50 13.55
CA SER A 22 -1.47 -11.25 12.99
C SER A 22 -1.72 -10.27 14.12
N VAL A 23 -1.21 -9.04 13.98
CA VAL A 23 -1.48 -7.96 14.94
C VAL A 23 -2.98 -7.67 15.03
N VAL A 24 -3.68 -7.73 13.89
CA VAL A 24 -5.14 -7.58 13.82
C VAL A 24 -5.78 -8.94 13.62
N PRO A 25 -6.82 -9.32 14.41
CA PRO A 25 -7.55 -10.58 14.20
C PRO A 25 -8.04 -10.72 12.76
N ASN A 26 -7.79 -11.89 12.14
CA ASN A 26 -8.07 -12.17 10.71
C ASN A 26 -7.32 -11.28 9.70
N GLY A 27 -6.29 -10.54 10.14
CA GLY A 27 -5.42 -9.73 9.29
C GLY A 27 -4.35 -10.55 8.57
N HIS A 28 -3.43 -9.84 7.91
CA HIS A 28 -2.24 -10.48 7.35
C HIS A 28 -1.32 -10.98 8.47
N LYS A 29 -0.66 -12.11 8.26
CA LYS A 29 0.35 -12.60 9.20
C LYS A 29 1.58 -11.71 9.09
N ASN A 30 1.90 -11.00 10.16
CA ASN A 30 2.97 -10.00 10.20
C ASN A 30 3.87 -10.16 11.42
N ILE A 31 3.70 -11.23 12.19
CA ILE A 31 4.56 -11.62 13.30
C ILE A 31 5.03 -13.07 13.06
N LEU A 32 6.33 -13.29 13.20
CA LEU A 32 6.93 -14.62 13.29
C LEU A 32 7.40 -14.83 14.74
N LYS A 33 6.79 -15.79 15.44
CA LYS A 33 7.13 -16.12 16.82
C LYS A 33 7.94 -17.41 16.84
N LEU A 34 9.11 -17.36 17.48
CA LEU A 34 10.04 -18.48 17.59
C LEU A 34 10.16 -18.84 19.07
N SER A 35 10.02 -20.13 19.39
CA SER A 35 10.35 -20.65 20.72
C SER A 35 11.80 -21.09 20.71
N LEU A 36 12.65 -20.40 21.47
CA LEU A 36 14.05 -20.79 21.66
C LEU A 36 14.11 -22.05 22.54
N PRO A 37 15.07 -22.95 22.31
CA PRO A 37 15.11 -24.26 22.99
C PRO A 37 15.49 -24.18 24.46
N ASP A 38 14.94 -25.12 25.24
CA ASP A 38 15.28 -25.35 26.64
C ASP A 38 16.72 -25.90 26.73
N GLY A 39 17.61 -25.17 27.42
CA GLY A 39 19.04 -25.53 27.53
C GLY A 39 19.98 -24.67 26.68
N MET A 40 19.46 -23.66 25.99
CA MET A 40 20.27 -22.60 25.41
C MET A 40 21.15 -21.93 26.48
N THR A 41 22.41 -21.67 26.15
CA THR A 41 23.32 -20.96 27.06
C THR A 41 22.77 -19.54 27.32
N PRO A 42 22.67 -19.09 28.59
CA PRO A 42 22.16 -17.75 28.89
C PRO A 42 22.94 -16.66 28.15
N LEU A 43 22.18 -15.78 27.49
CA LEU A 43 22.71 -14.65 26.72
C LEU A 43 22.93 -13.45 27.64
N TYR A 44 24.19 -13.21 28.00
CA TYR A 44 24.60 -12.02 28.76
C TYR A 44 25.95 -11.51 28.28
N GLY A 45 26.22 -10.22 28.50
CA GLY A 45 27.48 -9.59 28.10
C GLY A 45 27.66 -9.57 26.58
N THR A 46 28.77 -10.14 26.10
CA THR A 46 29.14 -10.18 24.68
C THR A 46 28.67 -11.45 23.96
N ARG A 47 27.95 -12.34 24.64
CA ARG A 47 27.44 -13.58 24.04
C ARG A 47 26.35 -13.26 23.03
N MET A 48 26.51 -13.79 21.81
CA MET A 48 25.57 -13.59 20.71
C MET A 48 25.21 -14.93 20.09
N VAL A 49 23.98 -14.99 19.60
CA VAL A 49 23.50 -16.09 18.76
C VAL A 49 23.00 -15.53 17.44
N LYS A 50 23.18 -16.32 16.40
CA LYS A 50 22.68 -16.02 15.06
C LYS A 50 21.50 -16.94 14.78
N ILE A 51 20.35 -16.35 14.48
CA ILE A 51 19.18 -17.07 14.00
C ILE A 51 19.04 -16.78 12.51
N GLU A 52 19.05 -17.82 11.70
CA GLU A 52 18.87 -17.70 10.25
C GLU A 52 17.49 -18.25 9.83
N LEU A 53 16.71 -17.35 9.24
CA LEU A 53 15.39 -17.63 8.68
C LEU A 53 15.54 -17.75 7.16
N ASN A 54 15.30 -18.95 6.63
CA ASN A 54 15.36 -19.23 5.20
C ASN A 54 13.96 -19.53 4.68
N ASN A 55 13.72 -19.28 3.39
CA ASN A 55 12.46 -19.56 2.70
C ASN A 55 11.24 -18.87 3.37
N LEU A 56 11.40 -17.61 3.77
CA LEU A 56 10.28 -16.81 4.25
C LEU A 56 9.39 -16.42 3.06
N ASP A 57 8.12 -16.86 3.10
CA ASP A 57 7.09 -16.36 2.19
C ASP A 57 6.77 -14.91 2.57
N LEU A 58 7.20 -13.98 1.72
CA LEU A 58 6.92 -12.57 1.92
C LEU A 58 5.42 -12.28 1.70
N PRO A 59 4.84 -11.32 2.45
CA PRO A 59 3.47 -10.94 2.24
C PRO A 59 3.26 -10.43 0.81
N ARG A 60 2.08 -10.70 0.25
CA ARG A 60 1.70 -10.22 -1.08
C ARG A 60 1.55 -8.69 -1.13
N GLY A 61 1.19 -8.09 -0.01
CA GLY A 61 1.29 -6.64 0.19
C GLY A 61 2.73 -6.15 0.09
N GLY A 62 2.90 -4.86 -0.09
CA GLY A 62 4.20 -4.20 -0.03
C GLY A 62 4.34 -3.36 1.23
N PHE A 63 5.54 -2.84 1.42
CA PHE A 63 5.85 -1.88 2.48
C PHE A 63 6.91 -0.91 1.95
N PHE A 64 6.74 0.36 2.29
CA PHE A 64 7.76 1.39 2.09
C PHE A 64 8.97 1.11 3.00
N PRO A 65 10.13 1.77 2.78
CA PRO A 65 11.33 1.53 3.58
C PRO A 65 11.03 1.46 5.08
N ASP A 66 11.30 0.31 5.68
CA ASP A 66 11.02 0.02 7.09
C ASP A 66 12.12 -0.84 7.69
N ARG A 67 12.08 -1.01 9.01
CA ARG A 67 13.01 -1.84 9.79
C ARG A 67 12.26 -3.01 10.39
N LEU A 68 12.98 -4.11 10.59
CA LEU A 68 12.42 -5.26 11.29
C LEU A 68 12.56 -5.05 12.79
N ALA A 69 11.46 -5.23 13.50
CA ALA A 69 11.46 -5.31 14.95
C ALA A 69 11.69 -6.76 15.39
N ALA A 70 12.46 -6.94 16.45
CA ALA A 70 12.57 -8.20 17.16
C ALA A 70 12.31 -7.98 18.65
N GLN A 71 11.51 -8.86 19.23
CA GLN A 71 11.27 -8.92 20.66
C GLN A 71 11.68 -10.28 21.18
N ILE A 72 12.40 -10.30 22.29
CA ILE A 72 12.72 -11.50 23.06
C ILE A 72 12.09 -11.34 24.43
N THR A 73 11.50 -12.41 24.94
CA THR A 73 10.75 -12.42 26.18
C THR A 73 10.77 -13.83 26.78
N THR A 74 10.43 -13.96 28.06
CA THR A 74 10.34 -15.25 28.75
C THR A 74 9.18 -16.09 28.20
N SER A 75 9.13 -17.37 28.57
CA SER A 75 8.01 -18.25 28.20
C SER A 75 6.65 -17.79 28.74
N ALA A 76 6.65 -16.95 29.79
CA ALA A 76 5.45 -16.31 30.34
C ALA A 76 5.10 -14.97 29.66
N ASP A 77 5.81 -14.58 28.59
CA ASP A 77 5.69 -13.28 27.90
C ASP A 77 6.03 -12.07 28.81
N GLU A 78 6.91 -12.29 29.80
CA GLU A 78 7.33 -11.26 30.76
C GLU A 78 8.66 -10.61 30.34
N SER A 79 8.93 -9.42 30.88
CA SER A 79 10.20 -8.68 30.72
C SER A 79 10.72 -8.58 29.27
N PRO A 80 9.92 -8.03 28.34
CA PRO A 80 10.29 -7.99 26.93
C PRO A 80 11.50 -7.09 26.69
N SER A 81 12.45 -7.60 25.90
CA SER A 81 13.54 -6.83 25.32
C SER A 81 13.26 -6.61 23.84
N TYR A 82 13.25 -5.35 23.42
CA TYR A 82 12.92 -4.94 22.07
C TYR A 82 14.12 -4.33 21.36
N VAL A 83 14.30 -4.69 20.09
CA VAL A 83 15.33 -4.12 19.23
C VAL A 83 14.81 -3.93 17.82
N MET A 84 15.36 -2.94 17.12
CA MET A 84 15.13 -2.72 15.70
C MET A 84 16.38 -3.11 14.91
N SER A 85 16.19 -3.63 13.70
CA SER A 85 17.29 -3.88 12.78
C SER A 85 18.10 -2.60 12.53
N SER A 86 19.40 -2.76 12.36
CA SER A 86 20.33 -1.69 11.97
C SER A 86 20.78 -1.86 10.52
N GLY A 87 21.36 -0.80 9.94
CA GLY A 87 21.76 -0.78 8.54
C GLY A 87 20.64 -0.37 7.59
N ASP A 88 20.54 -1.08 6.47
CA ASP A 88 19.64 -0.76 5.38
C ASP A 88 18.17 -0.95 5.75
N TYR A 89 17.32 -0.11 5.17
CA TYR A 89 15.87 -0.26 5.27
C TYR A 89 15.39 -1.29 4.25
N LEU A 90 14.41 -2.09 4.65
CA LEU A 90 13.77 -3.06 3.78
C LEU A 90 12.63 -2.39 3.03
N TRP A 91 12.52 -2.68 1.75
CA TRP A 91 11.43 -2.24 0.90
C TRP A 91 10.91 -3.39 0.06
N LYS A 92 9.59 -3.50 -0.08
CA LYS A 92 8.97 -4.45 -0.98
C LYS A 92 7.82 -3.78 -1.73
N LYS A 93 7.85 -3.86 -3.06
CA LYS A 93 6.70 -3.50 -3.89
C LYS A 93 5.55 -4.51 -3.67
N PRO A 94 4.28 -4.06 -3.57
CA PRO A 94 3.15 -4.97 -3.57
C PRO A 94 3.13 -5.83 -4.84
N ASP A 95 2.65 -7.06 -4.70
CA ASP A 95 2.45 -7.95 -5.84
C ASP A 95 1.45 -7.34 -6.83
N ALA A 96 1.53 -7.76 -8.10
CA ALA A 96 0.62 -7.30 -9.13
C ALA A 96 -0.85 -7.51 -8.70
N GLY A 97 -1.64 -6.44 -8.77
CA GLY A 97 -3.06 -6.46 -8.41
C GLY A 97 -3.38 -6.23 -6.93
N PHE A 98 -2.40 -5.94 -6.06
CA PHE A 98 -2.67 -5.55 -4.67
C PHE A 98 -2.99 -4.07 -4.52
N THR A 99 -2.25 -3.22 -5.23
CA THR A 99 -2.65 -1.82 -5.42
C THR A 99 -3.61 -1.75 -6.60
N LEU A 100 -4.85 -1.33 -6.35
CA LEU A 100 -5.89 -1.27 -7.37
C LEU A 100 -6.57 0.10 -7.37
N ALA A 101 -6.74 0.68 -8.54
CA ALA A 101 -7.71 1.75 -8.77
C ALA A 101 -8.88 1.19 -9.57
N ARG A 102 -10.10 1.65 -9.33
CA ARG A 102 -11.29 1.31 -10.12
C ARG A 102 -12.16 2.55 -10.27
N ILE A 103 -12.74 2.72 -11.44
CA ILE A 103 -13.72 3.78 -11.71
C ILE A 103 -15.12 3.19 -11.63
N LEU A 104 -16.04 3.90 -11.00
CA LEU A 104 -17.45 3.50 -10.96
C LEU A 104 -18.17 4.04 -12.20
N ALA A 105 -18.64 3.12 -13.04
CA ALA A 105 -19.29 3.48 -14.31
C ALA A 105 -20.77 3.87 -14.15
N THR A 106 -21.45 3.46 -13.07
CA THR A 106 -22.91 3.54 -12.94
C THR A 106 -23.43 4.79 -12.24
N ASP A 107 -22.69 5.33 -11.26
CA ASP A 107 -23.13 6.46 -10.44
C ASP A 107 -22.45 7.80 -10.81
N GLY A 108 -21.46 7.76 -11.69
CA GLY A 108 -20.71 8.92 -12.17
C GLY A 108 -20.97 9.24 -13.65
N HIS A 109 -20.01 9.90 -14.29
CA HIS A 109 -20.08 10.34 -15.67
C HIS A 109 -21.29 11.24 -15.95
N THR A 110 -21.58 12.18 -15.05
CA THR A 110 -22.73 13.10 -15.14
C THR A 110 -22.70 13.99 -16.38
N LYS A 111 -21.51 14.22 -16.96
CA LYS A 111 -21.30 14.99 -18.17
C LYS A 111 -20.24 14.29 -19.03
N PRO A 112 -20.57 13.26 -19.83
CA PRO A 112 -19.59 12.38 -20.45
C PRO A 112 -19.05 12.88 -21.80
N PHE A 113 -19.49 14.03 -22.30
CA PHE A 113 -19.18 14.46 -23.66
C PHE A 113 -17.88 15.27 -23.73
N LYS A 114 -17.29 15.29 -24.92
CA LYS A 114 -16.05 16.03 -25.18
C LYS A 114 -16.18 17.50 -24.75
N SER A 115 -15.14 18.05 -24.15
CA SER A 115 -15.09 19.41 -23.62
C SER A 115 -16.12 19.76 -22.54
N ASP A 116 -16.90 18.80 -22.02
CA ASP A 116 -17.74 19.06 -20.86
C ASP A 116 -16.86 19.38 -19.65
N VAL A 117 -17.26 20.41 -18.91
CA VAL A 117 -16.60 20.87 -17.69
C VAL A 117 -17.34 20.37 -16.46
N GLY A 118 -16.58 19.91 -15.47
CA GLY A 118 -17.14 19.46 -14.19
C GLY A 118 -17.91 18.14 -14.28
N ASN A 119 -17.40 17.18 -15.04
CA ASN A 119 -17.86 15.80 -15.04
C ASN A 119 -17.46 15.12 -13.72
N ILE A 120 -18.39 14.40 -13.09
CA ILE A 120 -18.14 13.73 -11.81
C ILE A 120 -17.75 12.28 -12.07
N ILE A 121 -16.61 11.86 -11.54
CA ILE A 121 -16.13 10.47 -11.61
C ILE A 121 -15.86 9.97 -10.20
N TYR A 122 -16.27 8.74 -9.90
CA TYR A 122 -15.96 8.12 -8.61
C TYR A 122 -14.84 7.09 -8.79
N VAL A 123 -13.83 7.20 -7.94
CA VAL A 123 -12.66 6.33 -7.93
C VAL A 123 -12.63 5.55 -6.63
N LYS A 124 -12.47 4.24 -6.72
CA LYS A 124 -12.15 3.36 -5.61
C LYS A 124 -10.67 2.98 -5.66
N LEU A 125 -9.94 3.27 -4.60
CA LEU A 125 -8.54 2.95 -4.42
C LEU A 125 -8.37 1.90 -3.33
N ASN A 126 -7.65 0.81 -3.63
CA ASN A 126 -7.17 -0.13 -2.65
C ASN A 126 -5.65 -0.02 -2.57
N LEU A 127 -5.11 0.21 -1.37
CA LEU A 127 -3.67 0.37 -1.18
C LEU A 127 -3.02 -0.98 -0.91
N GLY A 128 -2.05 -1.36 -1.75
CA GLY A 128 -1.25 -2.57 -1.56
C GLY A 128 -0.12 -2.42 -0.52
N ALA A 129 0.20 -1.20 -0.10
CA ALA A 129 1.21 -0.87 0.92
C ALA A 129 0.71 0.25 1.83
N THR A 130 1.16 0.27 3.09
CA THR A 130 0.85 1.34 4.04
C THR A 130 1.55 2.61 3.60
N LEU A 131 0.78 3.64 3.26
CA LEU A 131 1.31 4.96 2.95
C LEU A 131 1.51 5.73 4.25
N PHE A 132 2.77 5.99 4.61
CA PHE A 132 3.14 6.68 5.84
C PHE A 132 4.06 7.86 5.54
N ALA A 133 3.75 9.02 6.12
CA ALA A 133 4.60 10.20 6.09
C ALA A 133 5.50 10.23 7.34
N GLY A 134 6.70 9.65 7.23
CA GLY A 134 7.66 9.61 8.33
C GLY A 134 8.28 10.97 8.67
N GLY A 135 8.30 11.30 9.96
CA GLY A 135 9.01 12.46 10.53
C GLY A 135 8.13 13.68 10.83
N SER A 136 8.60 14.55 11.72
CA SER A 136 8.00 15.85 12.02
C SER A 136 8.42 16.86 10.96
N GLY A 137 7.56 17.13 9.98
CA GLY A 137 7.82 18.12 8.95
C GLY A 137 6.56 18.55 8.22
N THR A 138 6.59 19.76 7.67
CA THR A 138 5.54 20.35 6.83
C THR A 138 5.65 19.94 5.36
N ALA A 139 6.72 19.25 4.98
CA ALA A 139 6.91 18.76 3.61
C ALA A 139 6.17 17.43 3.40
N ILE A 140 5.52 17.28 2.24
CA ILE A 140 4.83 16.05 1.82
C ILE A 140 5.85 14.91 1.73
N ALA A 141 5.89 14.05 2.75
CA ALA A 141 6.80 12.90 2.84
C ALA A 141 6.21 11.63 2.20
N ALA A 142 4.90 11.65 1.94
CA ALA A 142 4.15 10.58 1.33
C ALA A 142 2.94 11.15 0.57
N LEU A 143 2.64 10.62 -0.60
CA LEU A 143 1.49 11.05 -1.40
C LEU A 143 0.96 9.92 -2.26
N PHE A 144 -0.28 10.08 -2.72
CA PHE A 144 -0.74 9.37 -3.90
C PHE A 144 -1.23 10.34 -4.97
N THR A 145 -1.00 10.00 -6.23
CA THR A 145 -1.40 10.77 -7.40
C THR A 145 -2.34 9.93 -8.25
N LEU A 146 -3.49 10.50 -8.59
CA LEU A 146 -4.36 9.97 -9.62
C LEU A 146 -4.01 10.66 -10.93
N SER A 147 -3.45 9.92 -11.88
CA SER A 147 -3.18 10.42 -13.24
C SER A 147 -4.29 9.97 -14.17
N LEU A 148 -5.00 10.94 -14.74
CA LEU A 148 -6.09 10.79 -15.68
C LEU A 148 -5.52 10.63 -17.11
N PRO A 149 -6.32 10.11 -18.06
CA PRO A 149 -5.94 10.10 -19.47
C PRO A 149 -5.57 11.50 -19.99
N GLU A 150 -4.75 11.54 -21.02
CA GLU A 150 -4.32 12.78 -21.64
C GLU A 150 -5.52 13.64 -22.08
N GLY A 151 -5.42 14.95 -21.86
CA GLY A 151 -6.44 15.94 -22.18
C GLY A 151 -7.54 16.13 -21.13
N TYR A 152 -7.67 15.23 -20.15
CA TYR A 152 -8.47 15.51 -18.97
C TYR A 152 -7.81 16.58 -18.09
N VAL A 153 -8.62 17.32 -17.35
CA VAL A 153 -8.14 18.22 -16.30
C VAL A 153 -8.80 17.84 -14.99
N CYS A 154 -8.00 17.54 -13.95
CA CYS A 154 -8.55 17.34 -12.62
C CYS A 154 -8.76 18.68 -11.93
N ARG A 155 -10.00 18.95 -11.52
CA ARG A 155 -10.38 20.23 -10.92
C ARG A 155 -10.44 20.15 -9.42
N GLU A 156 -11.19 19.19 -8.90
CA GLU A 156 -11.53 19.11 -7.49
C GLU A 156 -11.72 17.66 -7.06
N THR A 157 -11.62 17.42 -5.76
CA THR A 157 -11.97 16.15 -5.12
C THR A 157 -12.93 16.40 -3.96
N ALA A 158 -13.72 15.38 -3.62
CA ALA A 158 -14.66 15.44 -2.52
C ALA A 158 -14.89 14.05 -1.91
N ALA A 159 -15.56 14.07 -0.75
CA ALA A 159 -16.18 12.90 -0.17
C ALA A 159 -17.18 12.25 -1.15
N VAL A 160 -17.31 10.93 -1.05
CA VAL A 160 -18.33 10.19 -1.81
C VAL A 160 -19.63 10.18 -1.03
N GLU A 161 -20.72 10.54 -1.70
CA GLU A 161 -22.06 10.59 -1.12
C GLU A 161 -22.56 9.18 -0.74
N ASP A 162 -23.27 9.08 0.38
CA ASP A 162 -23.85 7.81 0.84
C ASP A 162 -24.97 7.27 -0.05
N SER A 163 -25.45 8.09 -1.00
CA SER A 163 -26.57 7.77 -1.90
C SER A 163 -26.18 7.03 -3.18
N LEU A 164 -24.89 6.69 -3.40
CA LEU A 164 -24.50 5.96 -4.60
C LEU A 164 -25.22 4.61 -4.71
N SER A 165 -25.73 4.27 -5.91
CA SER A 165 -26.46 3.02 -6.13
C SER A 165 -25.62 1.77 -5.84
N LEU A 166 -24.29 1.88 -5.96
CA LEU A 166 -23.34 0.84 -5.53
C LEU A 166 -23.54 0.41 -4.07
N PHE A 167 -23.92 1.33 -3.18
CA PHE A 167 -24.07 1.03 -1.75
C PHE A 167 -25.38 0.33 -1.42
N LYS A 168 -26.35 0.31 -2.36
CA LYS A 168 -27.66 -0.32 -2.17
C LYS A 168 -28.25 0.06 -0.79
N THR A 169 -28.45 -0.92 0.09
CA THR A 169 -28.97 -0.73 1.45
C THR A 169 -27.89 -0.73 2.54
N ARG A 170 -26.62 -0.94 2.20
CA ARG A 170 -25.54 -1.06 3.18
C ARG A 170 -24.30 -0.30 2.73
N LEU A 171 -23.98 0.76 3.47
CA LEU A 171 -22.69 1.42 3.36
C LEU A 171 -21.57 0.43 3.70
N PRO A 172 -20.61 0.19 2.79
CA PRO A 172 -19.44 -0.63 3.08
C PRO A 172 -18.74 -0.12 4.34
N GLN A 173 -18.55 -1.02 5.32
CA GLN A 173 -17.73 -0.78 6.49
C GLN A 173 -16.24 -0.75 6.06
N GLY A 174 -15.43 0.11 6.69
CA GLY A 174 -14.01 0.22 6.36
C GLY A 174 -13.70 0.97 5.06
N LYS A 175 -14.62 1.83 4.59
CA LYS A 175 -14.25 2.86 3.61
C LYS A 175 -13.39 3.90 4.29
N GLY A 176 -12.21 4.15 3.74
CA GLY A 176 -11.53 5.42 4.00
C GLY A 176 -12.17 6.51 3.15
N THR A 177 -12.32 7.70 3.72
CA THR A 177 -12.56 8.92 2.95
C THR A 177 -11.42 9.88 3.24
N VAL A 178 -10.93 10.55 2.20
CA VAL A 178 -9.83 11.52 2.28
C VAL A 178 -10.42 12.94 2.21
N GLU A 179 -11.10 13.35 3.28
CA GLU A 179 -11.82 14.63 3.38
C GLU A 179 -10.93 15.75 3.92
N LYS A 180 -9.80 16.00 3.24
CA LYS A 180 -8.87 17.06 3.61
C LYS A 180 -8.52 17.87 2.37
N PRO A 181 -9.37 18.82 1.94
CA PRO A 181 -9.18 19.61 0.72
C PRO A 181 -7.79 20.27 0.65
N GLU A 182 -7.24 20.67 1.79
CA GLU A 182 -5.92 21.28 1.94
C GLU A 182 -4.75 20.32 1.61
N MET A 183 -4.99 19.01 1.65
CA MET A 183 -4.00 17.98 1.29
C MET A 183 -4.04 17.64 -0.20
N TRP A 184 -5.04 18.12 -0.93
CA TRP A 184 -5.14 17.93 -2.36
C TRP A 184 -4.41 19.02 -3.13
N SER A 185 -3.68 18.62 -4.17
CA SER A 185 -3.03 19.51 -5.12
C SER A 185 -3.58 19.23 -6.52
N PHE A 186 -4.00 20.31 -7.18
CA PHE A 186 -4.51 20.32 -8.56
C PHE A 186 -3.59 21.20 -9.40
N SER A 187 -2.75 20.58 -10.22
CA SER A 187 -1.81 21.30 -11.08
C SER A 187 -2.45 21.88 -12.35
N GLY A 188 -3.79 21.90 -12.44
CA GLY A 188 -4.51 22.32 -13.64
C GLY A 188 -4.24 21.40 -14.85
N ASN A 189 -3.78 20.18 -14.59
CA ASN A 189 -3.45 19.17 -15.59
C ASN A 189 -4.28 17.90 -15.33
N ASN A 190 -3.91 16.81 -16.00
CA ASN A 190 -4.53 15.50 -15.85
C ASN A 190 -4.11 14.77 -14.56
N GLU A 191 -3.74 15.48 -13.49
CA GLU A 191 -3.34 14.88 -12.23
C GLU A 191 -4.00 15.57 -11.02
N CYS A 192 -4.43 14.76 -10.05
CA CYS A 192 -4.69 15.23 -8.69
C CYS A 192 -3.86 14.41 -7.71
N SER A 193 -3.21 15.10 -6.78
CA SER A 193 -2.34 14.46 -5.79
C SER A 193 -2.85 14.74 -4.39
N PHE A 194 -2.87 13.73 -3.54
CA PHE A 194 -3.16 13.84 -2.12
C PHE A 194 -1.90 13.59 -1.32
N GLY A 195 -1.43 14.62 -0.60
CA GLY A 195 -0.25 14.55 0.24
C GLY A 195 -0.58 14.31 1.70
N LEU A 196 0.18 13.41 2.35
CA LEU A 196 0.11 13.19 3.79
C LEU A 196 1.04 14.17 4.52
N SER A 197 0.55 14.76 5.61
CA SER A 197 1.37 15.56 6.52
C SER A 197 2.18 14.66 7.44
N GLY A 198 3.20 15.21 8.12
CA GLY A 198 4.03 14.43 9.04
C GLY A 198 3.21 13.60 10.02
N TYR A 199 3.56 12.32 10.17
CA TYR A 199 2.89 11.30 10.97
C TYR A 199 1.52 10.79 10.49
N ASP A 200 0.98 11.33 9.39
CA ASP A 200 -0.24 10.76 8.80
C ASP A 200 0.05 9.37 8.21
N VAL A 201 -0.96 8.49 8.29
CA VAL A 201 -0.88 7.11 7.82
C VAL A 201 -2.18 6.69 7.13
N ILE A 202 -2.04 5.96 6.02
CA ILE A 202 -3.10 5.20 5.38
C ILE A 202 -2.62 3.74 5.31
N TYR A 203 -3.25 2.86 6.08
CA TYR A 203 -2.82 1.48 6.20
C TYR A 203 -3.05 0.67 4.91
N SER A 204 -2.15 -0.28 4.63
CA SER A 204 -2.36 -1.28 3.59
C SER A 204 -3.70 -2.01 3.77
N GLY A 205 -4.34 -2.39 2.67
CA GLY A 205 -5.67 -2.99 2.68
C GLY A 205 -6.82 -1.99 2.82
N SER A 206 -6.54 -0.72 3.13
CA SER A 206 -7.56 0.34 3.12
C SER A 206 -8.21 0.45 1.74
N SER A 207 -9.54 0.58 1.74
CA SER A 207 -10.37 0.80 0.56
C SER A 207 -10.91 2.22 0.61
N ILE A 208 -10.29 3.15 -0.13
CA ILE A 208 -10.66 4.55 -0.16
C ILE A 208 -11.60 4.81 -1.34
N MET A 209 -12.63 5.61 -1.13
CA MET A 209 -13.48 6.11 -2.20
C MET A 209 -13.34 7.62 -2.32
N ILE A 210 -13.23 8.09 -3.56
CA ILE A 210 -12.94 9.49 -3.88
C ILE A 210 -13.89 9.92 -4.99
N LYS A 211 -14.57 11.05 -4.79
CA LYS A 211 -15.26 11.76 -5.86
C LYS A 211 -14.26 12.72 -6.47
N ILE A 212 -14.08 12.67 -7.79
CA ILE A 212 -13.27 13.64 -8.53
C ILE A 212 -14.14 14.40 -9.53
N VAL A 213 -13.87 15.68 -9.69
CA VAL A 213 -14.48 16.56 -10.67
C VAL A 213 -13.44 16.85 -11.74
N VAL A 214 -13.78 16.54 -12.99
CA VAL A 214 -12.85 16.59 -14.11
C VAL A 214 -13.45 17.34 -15.29
N ASP A 215 -12.60 17.97 -16.09
CA ASP A 215 -12.98 18.43 -17.41
C ASP A 215 -12.60 17.35 -18.43
N ASN A 216 -13.51 17.07 -19.34
CA ASN A 216 -13.30 16.07 -20.36
C ASN A 216 -12.39 16.61 -21.48
N PRO A 217 -11.63 15.72 -22.14
CA PRO A 217 -10.75 16.11 -23.22
C PRO A 217 -11.53 16.69 -24.42
N PRO A 218 -10.92 17.59 -25.21
CA PRO A 218 -11.54 18.14 -26.42
C PRO A 218 -11.72 17.07 -27.51
N SER A 219 -10.84 16.06 -27.51
CA SER A 219 -10.93 14.89 -28.36
C SER A 219 -11.50 13.72 -27.55
N PRO A 220 -12.62 13.11 -27.98
CA PRO A 220 -13.21 12.00 -27.24
C PRO A 220 -12.26 10.81 -27.21
N VAL A 221 -12.09 10.23 -26.01
CA VAL A 221 -11.25 9.05 -25.81
C VAL A 221 -12.13 7.81 -25.74
N GLY A 222 -11.93 6.89 -26.69
CA GLY A 222 -12.71 5.64 -26.74
C GLY A 222 -12.44 4.74 -25.53
N GLN A 223 -13.45 4.00 -25.09
CA GLN A 223 -13.36 3.12 -23.91
C GLN A 223 -12.27 2.06 -24.04
N ALA A 224 -12.16 1.42 -25.21
CA ALA A 224 -11.15 0.41 -25.50
C ALA A 224 -9.78 0.99 -25.91
N SER A 225 -9.63 2.32 -25.94
CA SER A 225 -8.37 2.94 -26.33
C SER A 225 -7.29 2.66 -25.30
N SER A 226 -6.09 2.32 -25.78
CA SER A 226 -4.91 2.20 -24.91
C SER A 226 -4.52 3.52 -24.23
N SER A 227 -4.97 4.66 -24.79
CA SER A 227 -4.82 5.99 -24.20
C SER A 227 -5.80 6.27 -23.08
N ASN A 228 -6.89 5.49 -22.94
CA ASN A 228 -7.85 5.61 -21.84
C ASN A 228 -7.34 4.91 -20.57
N ARG A 229 -6.18 5.35 -20.09
CA ARG A 229 -5.50 4.74 -18.95
C ARG A 229 -5.52 5.68 -17.77
N TRP A 230 -6.15 5.21 -16.70
CA TRP A 230 -6.15 5.87 -15.40
C TRP A 230 -5.11 5.18 -14.53
N ARG A 231 -4.30 5.97 -13.82
CA ARG A 231 -3.22 5.46 -13.00
C ARG A 231 -3.35 6.01 -11.60
N VAL A 232 -2.94 5.19 -10.63
CA VAL A 232 -2.66 5.64 -9.29
C VAL A 232 -1.20 5.36 -9.00
N THR A 233 -0.50 6.38 -8.54
CA THR A 233 0.88 6.27 -8.09
C THR A 233 0.90 6.60 -6.62
N ILE A 234 1.51 5.75 -5.81
CA ILE A 234 1.69 5.94 -4.38
C ILE A 234 3.18 6.07 -4.14
N ALA A 235 3.60 7.12 -3.46
CA ALA A 235 5.01 7.45 -3.26
C ALA A 235 5.28 7.81 -1.80
N SER A 236 6.34 7.24 -1.21
CA SER A 236 6.74 7.55 0.17
C SER A 236 8.21 7.23 0.42
N ARG A 237 8.80 7.91 1.41
CA ARG A 237 10.13 7.59 1.96
C ARG A 237 10.08 6.52 3.05
N GLY A 238 8.88 6.13 3.51
CA GLY A 238 8.70 5.27 4.67
C GLY A 238 9.38 5.87 5.92
N TYR A 239 10.06 5.02 6.66
CA TYR A 239 10.88 5.40 7.82
C TYR A 239 12.32 5.81 7.45
N ASN A 240 12.64 5.96 6.16
CA ASN A 240 13.96 6.42 5.73
C ASN A 240 13.96 7.93 5.42
N PRO A 241 14.21 8.81 6.41
CA PRO A 241 14.17 10.26 6.20
C PRO A 241 15.27 10.77 5.27
N GLN A 242 16.35 9.99 5.10
CA GLN A 242 17.52 10.33 4.27
C GLN A 242 17.38 9.88 2.81
N ALA A 243 16.26 9.25 2.43
CA ALA A 243 16.03 8.86 1.05
C ALA A 243 15.95 10.10 0.14
N ASN A 244 16.90 10.22 -0.79
CA ASN A 244 16.94 11.31 -1.77
C ASN A 244 15.80 11.24 -2.80
N GLN A 245 15.13 10.10 -2.91
CA GLN A 245 14.01 9.87 -3.82
C GLN A 245 12.86 9.17 -3.08
N LEU A 246 11.64 9.35 -3.57
CA LEU A 246 10.48 8.59 -3.11
C LEU A 246 10.51 7.19 -3.71
N TYR A 247 10.15 6.20 -2.91
CA TYR A 247 9.86 4.86 -3.41
C TYR A 247 8.45 4.87 -3.99
N ILE A 248 8.26 4.21 -5.13
CA ILE A 248 7.02 4.33 -5.91
C ILE A 248 6.34 2.97 -6.07
N VAL A 249 5.03 2.97 -5.86
CA VAL A 249 4.11 1.86 -6.11
C VAL A 249 3.04 2.34 -7.07
N GLU A 250 2.88 1.68 -8.21
CA GLU A 250 1.89 2.04 -9.21
C GLU A 250 0.78 1.00 -9.30
N GLY A 251 -0.44 1.47 -9.50
CA GLY A 251 -1.59 0.71 -9.98
C GLY A 251 -2.17 1.37 -11.22
N SER A 252 -2.74 0.60 -12.13
CA SER A 252 -3.43 1.16 -13.29
C SER A 252 -4.73 0.46 -13.56
N VAL A 253 -5.67 1.18 -14.16
CA VAL A 253 -6.96 0.67 -14.58
C VAL A 253 -7.38 1.30 -15.89
N PHE A 254 -8.07 0.51 -16.70
CA PHE A 254 -8.75 0.99 -17.89
C PHE A 254 -10.21 1.21 -17.53
N MET A 255 -10.83 2.28 -18.03
CA MET A 255 -12.29 2.38 -18.00
C MET A 255 -12.86 1.33 -18.96
N GLN A 256 -13.09 0.12 -18.45
CA GLN A 256 -13.91 -0.87 -19.11
C GLN A 256 -15.27 -0.85 -18.42
N ALA A 257 -16.35 -0.74 -19.20
CA ALA A 257 -17.68 -1.02 -18.69
C ALA A 257 -17.66 -2.42 -18.04
N GLN A 258 -18.04 -2.53 -16.77
CA GLN A 258 -18.37 -3.84 -16.23
C GLN A 258 -19.61 -4.32 -16.98
N ASN A 259 -19.40 -5.15 -18.01
CA ASN A 259 -20.51 -5.92 -18.57
C ASN A 259 -21.07 -6.77 -17.43
N SER A 260 -22.29 -6.44 -17.02
CA SER A 260 -23.11 -7.22 -16.11
C SER A 260 -23.52 -8.53 -16.79
N SER A 261 -22.59 -9.47 -16.89
CA SER A 261 -22.94 -10.88 -17.07
C SER A 261 -21.89 -11.78 -16.40
N HIS A 262 -22.41 -12.82 -15.79
CA HIS A 262 -21.75 -13.73 -14.87
C HIS A 262 -20.43 -14.36 -15.37
N ARG A 263 -19.56 -14.63 -14.37
CA ARG A 263 -18.48 -15.63 -14.27
C ARG A 263 -17.09 -15.27 -14.82
N THR A 264 -16.12 -15.47 -13.91
CA THR A 264 -14.66 -15.50 -14.07
C THR A 264 -13.97 -14.20 -14.46
N SER A 265 -13.57 -13.43 -13.44
CA SER A 265 -12.53 -12.41 -13.56
C SER A 265 -11.19 -13.07 -13.91
N ARG A 266 -10.88 -13.18 -15.20
CA ARG A 266 -9.49 -13.38 -15.65
C ARG A 266 -8.79 -12.03 -15.66
N LEU A 267 -7.70 -11.97 -14.90
CA LEU A 267 -6.66 -10.96 -14.97
C LEU A 267 -6.24 -10.73 -16.43
N LEU A 268 -6.18 -9.47 -16.84
CA LEU A 268 -5.40 -9.05 -18.01
C LEU A 268 -4.19 -8.28 -17.47
N GLY A 269 -3.04 -8.95 -17.50
CA GLY A 269 -1.74 -8.39 -17.14
C GLY A 269 -1.09 -7.66 -18.30
N PHE A 270 0.01 -6.94 -18.03
CA PHE A 270 0.97 -6.52 -19.05
C PHE A 270 2.40 -6.38 -18.49
N ASN A 271 3.29 -7.09 -19.20
CA ASN A 271 4.69 -6.83 -19.59
C ASN A 271 5.73 -6.41 -18.56
N TYR A 272 6.61 -7.38 -18.28
CA TYR A 272 7.97 -7.20 -17.77
C TYR A 272 8.85 -6.57 -18.87
N PHE A 273 9.57 -5.50 -18.54
CA PHE A 273 10.83 -5.15 -19.20
C PHE A 273 11.93 -5.31 -18.17
N TYR A 274 12.77 -6.32 -18.34
CA TYR A 274 14.10 -6.36 -17.73
C TYR A 274 15.02 -5.43 -18.54
N PRO A 275 15.89 -4.62 -17.90
CA PRO A 275 17.04 -4.07 -18.62
C PRO A 275 17.98 -5.24 -18.95
N ALA A 276 18.27 -5.42 -20.24
CA ALA A 276 19.40 -6.21 -20.65
C ALA A 276 20.69 -5.51 -20.17
N SER A 277 21.64 -6.36 -19.75
CA SER A 277 23.02 -6.08 -19.38
C SER A 277 23.69 -4.92 -20.12
#